data_AF-A0A3D8VLL4-F1
#
_entry.id   AF-A0A3D8VLL4-F1
#
_cell.length_a   1.000
_cell.length_b   1.000
_cell.length_c   1.000
_cell.angle_alpha   90.00
_cell.angle_beta   90.00
_cell.angle_gamma   90.00
#
_symmetry.space_group_name_H-M   'P 1'
#
loop_
_entity.id
_entity.type
_entity.pdbx_description
1 polymer ?
#
loop_
_entity_poly.entity_id
_entity_poly.type
_entity_poly.pdbx_seq_one_letter_code
_entity_poly.pdbx_strand_id
1 'polypeptide(L)'
;MLRVIKISGSRRLRMRELKFRMWNEEEKEMIDGDALAFEEYAPLSHLLTQKGIMQFTGYKDGHGKEIYEGDIVQRIDDMPFTSQGGGKSYSSWEVKFEYGGWSFKSTEKSPAYSYPSFYSNTKYMEVIGNIYEEDNL
;
A
#
# COMPACT_ATOMS: atom_id res chain seq x y z
N MET A 1 -31.12 11.97 15.03
CA MET A 1 -31.19 13.24 14.26
C MET A 1 -29.81 13.88 14.27
N LEU A 2 -28.93 13.55 13.31
CA LEU A 2 -27.61 14.16 13.22
C LEU A 2 -27.74 15.56 12.57
N ARG A 3 -27.27 16.59 13.28
CA ARG A 3 -27.19 17.96 12.74
C ARG A 3 -25.92 18.08 11.90
N VAL A 4 -26.10 18.32 10.60
CA VAL A 4 -25.00 18.71 9.70
C VAL A 4 -24.69 20.19 9.96
N ILE A 5 -23.51 20.48 10.51
CA ILE A 5 -23.01 21.84 10.65
C ILE A 5 -22.52 22.29 9.26
N LYS A 6 -23.20 23.28 8.67
CA LYS A 6 -22.78 23.92 7.42
C LYS A 6 -21.57 24.82 7.72
N ILE A 7 -20.38 24.40 7.33
CA ILE A 7 -19.18 25.24 7.37
C ILE A 7 -19.06 25.95 6.02
N SER A 8 -19.22 27.28 6.00
CA SER A 8 -19.08 28.09 4.79
C SER A 8 -17.60 28.30 4.46
N GLY A 9 -17.12 27.59 3.45
CA GLY A 9 -15.77 27.73 2.90
C GLY A 9 -15.50 26.58 1.94
N SER A 10 -15.28 26.87 0.66
CA SER A 10 -15.10 25.89 -0.42
C SER A 10 -13.76 25.15 -0.31
N ARG A 11 -13.64 24.27 0.69
CA ARG A 11 -12.73 23.13 0.66
C ARG A 11 -13.62 21.90 0.81
N ARG A 12 -13.87 21.21 -0.30
CA ARG A 12 -14.49 19.88 -0.27
C ARG A 12 -13.52 19.00 0.52
N LEU A 13 -13.82 18.78 1.81
CA LEU A 13 -13.11 17.79 2.62
C LEU A 13 -13.33 16.45 1.91
N ARG A 14 -12.35 16.03 1.10
CA ARG A 14 -12.38 14.69 0.55
C ARG A 14 -12.08 13.75 1.71
N MET A 15 -13.10 13.04 2.16
CA MET A 15 -12.88 11.88 3.01
C MET A 15 -12.11 10.86 2.17
N ARG A 16 -11.04 10.30 2.74
CA ARG A 16 -10.31 9.20 2.12
C ARG A 16 -11.23 7.99 2.05
N GLU A 17 -11.23 7.32 0.91
CA GLU A 17 -11.91 6.01 0.76
C GLU A 17 -11.26 4.99 1.69
N LEU A 18 -12.09 4.25 2.44
CA LEU A 18 -11.66 3.15 3.28
C LEU A 18 -11.97 1.85 2.54
N LYS A 19 -10.92 1.17 2.07
CA LYS A 19 -10.98 -0.13 1.42
C LYS A 19 -9.92 -1.02 2.04
N PHE A 20 -10.17 -2.32 2.02
CA PHE A 20 -9.28 -3.34 2.54
C PHE A 20 -9.14 -4.43 1.50
N ARG A 21 -8.10 -5.24 1.62
CA ARG A 21 -7.96 -6.54 0.98
C ARG A 21 -7.30 -7.47 1.98
N MET A 22 -7.38 -8.78 1.79
CA MET A 22 -6.77 -9.73 2.71
C MET A 22 -6.00 -10.79 1.96
N TRP A 23 -4.77 -11.06 2.39
CA TRP A 23 -4.08 -12.27 2.00
C TRP A 23 -4.61 -13.47 2.78
N ASN A 24 -5.12 -14.48 2.06
CA ASN A 24 -5.48 -15.76 2.64
C ASN A 24 -4.25 -16.69 2.63
N GLU A 25 -3.69 -16.97 3.81
CA GLU A 25 -2.50 -17.82 3.92
C GLU A 25 -2.74 -19.30 3.61
N GLU A 26 -3.97 -19.80 3.75
CA GLU A 26 -4.34 -21.19 3.50
C GLU A 26 -4.46 -21.45 2.00
N GLU A 27 -5.25 -20.61 1.31
CA GLU A 27 -5.51 -20.74 -0.13
C GLU A 27 -4.45 -20.04 -1.00
N LYS A 28 -3.54 -19.27 -0.40
CA LYS A 28 -2.48 -18.50 -1.09
C LYS A 28 -3.04 -17.54 -2.16
N GLU A 29 -4.10 -16.82 -1.80
CA GLU A 29 -4.75 -15.87 -2.70
C GLU A 29 -5.09 -14.54 -2.02
N MET A 30 -5.25 -13.50 -2.85
CA MET A 30 -5.69 -12.19 -2.42
C MET A 30 -7.23 -12.08 -2.50
N ILE A 31 -7.87 -11.88 -1.35
CA ILE A 31 -9.31 -11.66 -1.23
C ILE A 31 -9.59 -10.16 -1.32
N ASP A 32 -10.49 -9.79 -2.22
CA ASP A 32 -10.97 -8.41 -2.36
C ASP A 32 -11.78 -7.97 -1.13
N GLY A 33 -11.70 -6.68 -0.80
CA GLY A 33 -12.39 -6.09 0.35
C GLY A 33 -13.90 -6.29 0.36
N ASP A 34 -14.54 -6.26 -0.81
CA ASP A 34 -15.99 -6.43 -0.93
C ASP A 34 -16.40 -7.90 -0.70
N ALA A 35 -15.45 -8.83 -0.79
CA ALA A 35 -15.64 -10.25 -0.47
C ALA A 35 -15.30 -10.60 0.98
N LEU A 36 -14.77 -9.66 1.78
CA LEU A 36 -14.49 -9.91 3.18
C LEU A 36 -15.79 -10.04 3.99
N ALA A 37 -16.01 -11.23 4.53
CA ALA A 37 -17.05 -11.50 5.50
C ALA A 37 -16.41 -11.95 6.81
N PHE A 38 -16.82 -11.34 7.91
CA PHE A 38 -16.40 -11.77 9.25
C PHE A 38 -17.53 -12.60 9.86
N GLU A 39 -17.29 -13.88 10.05
CA GLU A 39 -18.28 -14.80 10.64
C GLU A 39 -18.41 -14.62 12.16
N GLU A 40 -17.39 -14.05 12.79
CA GLU A 40 -17.34 -13.84 14.24
C GLU A 40 -17.82 -12.43 14.65
N TYR A 41 -18.64 -12.38 15.72
CA TYR A 41 -18.96 -11.14 16.42
C TYR A 41 -17.76 -10.70 17.29
N ALA A 42 -16.72 -10.20 16.63
CA ALA A 42 -15.54 -9.64 17.28
C ALA A 42 -15.50 -8.10 17.14
N PRO A 43 -14.79 -7.38 18.03
CA PRO A 43 -14.54 -5.97 17.83
C PRO A 43 -13.83 -5.71 16.49
N LEU A 44 -14.24 -4.66 15.78
CA LEU A 44 -13.63 -4.31 14.49
C LEU A 44 -12.10 -4.11 14.58
N SER A 45 -11.62 -3.61 15.73
CA SER A 45 -10.18 -3.50 15.98
C SER A 45 -9.48 -4.86 15.97
N HIS A 46 -10.12 -5.91 16.48
CA HIS A 46 -9.59 -7.27 16.41
C HIS A 46 -9.57 -7.74 14.96
N LEU A 47 -10.72 -7.62 14.28
CA LEU A 47 -10.90 -8.06 12.89
C LEU A 47 -9.85 -7.42 11.98
N LEU A 48 -9.66 -6.10 12.04
CA LEU A 48 -8.72 -5.36 11.19
C LEU A 48 -7.24 -5.48 11.62
N THR A 49 -6.94 -6.11 12.75
CA THR A 49 -5.56 -6.43 13.16
C THR A 49 -5.13 -7.85 12.80
N GLN A 50 -6.02 -8.63 12.18
CA GLN A 50 -5.67 -9.96 11.69
C GLN A 50 -4.55 -9.85 10.64
N LYS A 51 -3.61 -10.80 10.71
CA LYS A 51 -2.51 -10.90 9.75
C LYS A 51 -3.10 -11.08 8.34
N GLY A 52 -2.52 -10.41 7.34
CA GLY A 52 -2.96 -10.49 5.96
C GLY A 52 -3.91 -9.36 5.55
N ILE A 53 -4.57 -8.67 6.50
CA ILE A 53 -5.39 -7.50 6.16
C ILE A 53 -4.49 -6.33 5.81
N MET A 54 -4.78 -5.72 4.66
CA MET A 54 -4.05 -4.56 4.13
C MET A 54 -5.03 -3.45 3.80
N GLN A 55 -4.71 -2.23 4.21
CA GLN A 55 -5.54 -1.06 3.95
C GLN A 55 -5.15 -0.35 2.65
N PHE A 56 -6.15 0.04 1.86
CA PHE A 56 -5.94 0.95 0.72
C PHE A 56 -5.45 2.31 1.20
N THR A 57 -4.33 2.80 0.67
CA THR A 57 -3.69 4.05 1.12
C THR A 57 -4.47 5.32 0.79
N GLY A 58 -5.43 5.26 -0.14
CA GLY A 58 -6.10 6.44 -0.71
C GLY A 58 -5.42 6.96 -1.98
N TYR A 59 -4.32 6.35 -2.42
CA TYR A 59 -3.53 6.78 -3.57
C TYR A 59 -3.45 5.71 -4.64
N LYS A 60 -3.29 6.17 -5.87
CA LYS A 60 -3.05 5.34 -7.05
C LYS A 60 -1.63 5.57 -7.55
N ASP A 61 -1.06 4.55 -8.16
CA ASP A 61 0.25 4.60 -8.80
C ASP A 61 0.18 5.37 -10.14
N GLY A 62 1.29 5.45 -10.87
CA GLY A 62 1.37 6.14 -12.15
C GLY A 62 0.50 5.54 -13.26
N HIS A 63 0.06 4.29 -13.10
CA HIS A 63 -0.83 3.57 -14.02
C HIS A 63 -2.28 3.52 -13.54
N GLY A 64 -2.60 4.17 -12.41
CA GLY A 64 -3.94 4.23 -11.86
C GLY A 64 -4.33 3.00 -11.02
N LYS A 65 -3.39 2.09 -10.76
CA LYS A 65 -3.59 0.95 -9.85
C LYS A 65 -3.59 1.45 -8.41
N GLU A 66 -4.48 0.89 -7.60
CA GLU A 66 -4.61 1.27 -6.19
C GLU A 66 -3.43 0.74 -5.37
N ILE A 67 -2.90 1.59 -4.48
CA ILE A 67 -1.78 1.25 -3.62
C ILE A 67 -2.33 0.88 -2.24
N TYR A 68 -1.98 -0.31 -1.75
CA TYR A 68 -2.32 -0.85 -0.45
C TYR A 68 -1.08 -0.95 0.45
N GLU A 69 -1.32 -1.05 1.76
CA GLU A 69 -0.30 -1.49 2.71
C GLU A 69 0.31 -2.82 2.27
N GLY A 70 1.64 -2.98 2.41
CA GLY A 70 2.36 -4.18 2.00
C GLY A 70 2.63 -4.29 0.50
N ASP A 71 2.15 -3.37 -0.35
CA ASP A 71 2.55 -3.33 -1.75
C ASP A 71 4.06 -3.06 -1.90
N ILE A 72 4.67 -3.73 -2.87
CA ILE A 72 6.03 -3.44 -3.34
C ILE A 72 5.92 -2.54 -4.56
N VAL A 73 6.60 -1.40 -4.49
CA VAL A 73 6.61 -0.41 -5.56
C VAL A 73 8.01 -0.16 -6.07
N GLN A 74 8.09 0.22 -7.34
CA GLN A 74 9.30 0.69 -8.01
C GLN A 74 9.00 2.01 -8.71
N ARG A 75 10.00 2.87 -8.90
CA ARG A 75 9.86 4.06 -9.73
C ARG A 75 9.79 3.70 -11.21
N ILE A 76 8.82 4.27 -11.92
CA ILE A 76 8.64 4.07 -13.38
C ILE A 76 9.85 4.61 -14.16
N ASP A 77 10.48 5.67 -13.65
CA ASP A 77 11.63 6.35 -14.26
C ASP A 77 12.98 5.93 -13.66
N ASP A 78 13.03 4.82 -12.90
CA ASP A 78 14.27 4.36 -12.27
C ASP A 78 15.29 3.88 -13.29
N MET A 79 16.57 4.10 -12.99
CA MET A 79 17.68 3.59 -13.78
C MET A 79 18.25 2.35 -13.09
N PRO A 80 18.45 1.22 -13.82
CA PRO A 80 18.96 0.02 -13.21
C PRO A 80 20.39 0.22 -12.71
N PHE A 81 20.69 -0.32 -11.53
CA PHE A 81 22.06 -0.44 -11.02
C PHE A 81 22.56 -1.88 -11.19
N THR A 82 23.88 -2.06 -11.13
CA THR A 82 24.49 -3.39 -11.14
C THR A 82 24.48 -3.94 -9.72
N SER A 83 23.78 -5.05 -9.49
CA SER A 83 23.78 -5.74 -8.19
C SER A 83 25.12 -6.45 -7.94
N GLN A 84 25.33 -6.92 -6.71
CA GLN A 84 26.54 -7.68 -6.35
C GLN A 84 26.77 -8.92 -7.24
N GLY A 85 25.71 -9.49 -7.81
CA GLY A 85 25.77 -10.61 -8.75
C GLY A 85 26.00 -10.24 -10.22
N GLY A 86 26.24 -8.96 -10.54
CA GLY A 86 26.48 -8.49 -11.91
C GLY A 86 25.21 -8.32 -12.76
N GLY A 87 24.03 -8.64 -12.22
CA GLY A 87 22.74 -8.43 -12.87
C GLY A 87 22.25 -6.99 -12.75
N LYS A 88 21.34 -6.60 -13.66
CA LYS A 88 20.59 -5.33 -13.52
C LYS A 88 19.55 -5.48 -12.41
N SER A 89 19.48 -4.50 -11.53
CA SER A 89 18.49 -4.44 -10.45
C SER A 89 17.95 -3.03 -10.32
N TYR A 90 16.77 -2.90 -9.73
CA TYR A 90 16.06 -1.65 -9.54
C TYR A 90 15.74 -1.44 -8.07
N SER A 91 15.63 -0.19 -7.65
CA SER A 91 15.22 0.10 -6.28
C SER A 91 13.73 -0.18 -6.12
N SER A 92 13.40 -0.93 -5.07
CA SER A 92 12.02 -1.18 -4.65
C SER A 92 11.80 -0.74 -3.21
N TRP A 93 10.53 -0.46 -2.89
CA TRP A 93 10.10 -0.07 -1.56
C TRP A 93 8.81 -0.78 -1.18
N GLU A 94 8.70 -1.14 0.08
CA GLU A 94 7.46 -1.62 0.69
C GLU A 94 6.63 -0.43 1.18
N VAL A 95 5.32 -0.47 0.93
CA VAL A 95 4.38 0.53 1.43
C VAL A 95 3.99 0.20 2.87
N LYS A 96 4.31 1.07 3.83
CA LYS A 96 3.93 0.90 5.25
C LYS A 96 3.20 2.10 5.83
N PHE A 97 2.39 1.84 6.85
CA PHE A 97 1.91 2.89 7.74
C PHE A 97 2.83 2.98 8.97
N GLU A 98 3.67 4.00 9.02
CA GLU A 98 4.61 4.23 10.12
C GLU A 98 4.58 5.71 10.55
N TYR A 99 4.76 5.97 11.85
CA TYR A 99 4.79 7.33 12.41
C TYR A 99 3.60 8.23 12.04
N GLY A 100 2.41 7.63 11.87
CA GLY A 100 1.17 8.37 11.56
C GLY A 100 0.98 8.73 10.09
N GLY A 101 1.75 8.13 9.17
CA GLY A 101 1.59 8.34 7.74
C GLY A 101 2.02 7.15 6.90
N TRP A 102 1.65 7.18 5.62
CA TRP A 102 2.16 6.25 4.62
C TRP A 102 3.61 6.57 4.27
N SER A 103 4.44 5.55 4.14
CA SER A 103 5.87 5.66 3.81
C SER A 103 6.27 4.61 2.78
N PHE A 104 7.36 4.91 2.05
CA PHE A 104 8.09 3.95 1.24
C PHE A 104 9.30 3.48 2.03
N LYS A 105 9.27 2.23 2.48
CA LYS A 105 10.33 1.60 3.27
C LYS A 105 11.26 0.82 2.36
N SER A 106 12.56 1.08 2.43
CA SER A 106 13.55 0.37 1.60
C SER A 106 13.51 -1.13 1.87
N THR A 107 13.60 -1.91 0.80
CA THR A 107 13.78 -3.38 0.84
C THR A 107 15.27 -3.73 0.76
N GLU A 108 15.64 -4.97 1.08
CA GLU A 108 17.03 -5.46 0.93
C GLU A 108 17.53 -5.35 -0.52
N LYS A 109 16.61 -5.43 -1.49
CA LYS A 109 16.88 -5.28 -2.93
C LYS A 109 17.20 -3.82 -3.32
N SER A 110 17.13 -2.86 -2.39
CA SER A 110 17.26 -1.42 -2.66
C SER A 110 18.49 -0.79 -1.95
N PRO A 111 19.59 -0.56 -2.67
CA PRO A 111 20.73 0.22 -2.17
C PRO A 111 20.36 1.72 -2.22
N ALA A 112 19.62 2.20 -1.22
CA ALA A 112 18.98 3.50 -1.29
C ALA A 112 19.97 4.67 -1.48
N TYR A 113 19.88 5.36 -2.63
CA TYR A 113 20.40 6.72 -2.84
C TYR A 113 19.30 7.79 -2.78
N SER A 114 18.02 7.41 -2.80
CA SER A 114 16.89 8.33 -2.70
C SER A 114 15.79 7.77 -1.79
N TYR A 115 15.25 8.63 -0.94
CA TYR A 115 14.11 8.35 -0.07
C TYR A 115 12.88 9.07 -0.62
N PRO A 116 12.12 8.46 -1.54
CA PRO A 116 10.94 9.11 -2.11
C PRO A 116 9.91 9.41 -1.01
N SER A 117 9.30 10.59 -1.08
CA SER A 117 8.18 10.94 -0.20
C SER A 117 6.91 10.28 -0.73
N PHE A 118 6.22 9.50 0.11
CA PHE A 118 4.98 8.81 -0.28
C PHE A 118 4.00 9.76 -0.97
N TYR A 119 3.63 10.85 -0.29
CA TYR A 119 2.58 11.77 -0.75
C TYR A 119 2.92 12.55 -2.03
N SER A 120 4.21 12.71 -2.34
CA SER A 120 4.65 13.45 -3.53
C SER A 120 5.01 12.55 -4.71
N ASN A 121 5.31 11.27 -4.43
CA ASN A 121 5.92 10.38 -5.41
C ASN A 121 5.04 9.21 -5.85
N THR A 122 3.88 8.95 -5.25
CA THR A 122 2.96 7.85 -5.65
C THR A 122 2.69 7.78 -7.16
N LYS A 123 2.46 8.93 -7.82
CA LYS A 123 2.24 9.02 -9.28
C LYS A 123 3.44 8.66 -10.18
N TYR A 124 4.63 8.50 -9.60
CA TYR A 124 5.84 8.06 -10.30
C TYR A 124 6.22 6.63 -9.94
N MET A 125 5.40 5.98 -9.11
CA MET A 125 5.57 4.59 -8.73
C MET A 125 4.71 3.68 -9.61
N GLU A 126 5.11 2.43 -9.69
CA GLU A 126 4.36 1.29 -10.21
C GLU A 126 4.30 0.22 -9.11
N VAL A 127 3.10 -0.32 -8.85
CA VAL A 127 2.95 -1.47 -7.95
C VAL A 127 3.33 -2.75 -8.69
N ILE A 128 4.51 -3.29 -8.36
CA ILE A 128 5.11 -4.47 -9.00
C ILE A 128 4.79 -5.78 -8.28
N GLY A 129 4.29 -5.72 -7.04
CA GLY A 129 3.99 -6.90 -6.24
C GLY A 129 3.51 -6.52 -4.82
N ASN A 130 3.50 -7.48 -3.90
CA ASN A 130 3.26 -7.24 -2.47
C ASN A 130 3.96 -8.29 -1.61
N ILE A 131 4.15 -8.01 -0.32
CA ILE A 131 4.88 -8.87 0.63
C ILE A 131 4.33 -10.29 0.82
N TYR A 132 3.15 -10.62 0.31
CA TYR A 132 2.56 -11.95 0.46
C TYR A 132 2.70 -12.80 -0.81
N GLU A 133 2.48 -12.21 -1.97
CA GLU A 133 2.61 -12.90 -3.26
C GLU A 133 4.09 -13.01 -3.71
N GLU A 134 4.94 -12.09 -3.26
CA GLU A 134 6.35 -11.97 -3.65
C GLU A 134 7.33 -12.79 -2.78
N ASP A 135 6.86 -13.56 -1.79
CA ASP A 135 7.69 -14.56 -1.08
C ASP A 135 8.19 -15.68 -2.04
N ASN A 136 7.81 -15.63 -3.32
CA ASN A 136 8.24 -16.52 -4.41
C ASN A 136 9.22 -15.88 -5.44
N LEU A 137 9.81 -14.70 -5.20
CA LEU A 137 10.84 -14.07 -6.07
C LEU A 137 12.27 -14.00 -5.48
#